data_AF-A0A497RL81-F1
#
_entry.id   AF-A0A497RL81-F1
#
_cell.length_a   1.000
_cell.length_b   1.000
_cell.length_c   1.000
_cell.angle_alpha   90.00
_cell.angle_beta   90.00
_cell.angle_gamma   90.00
#
_symmetry.space_group_name_H-M   'P 1'
#
loop_
_entity.id
_entity.type
_entity.pdbx_description
1 polymer ?
#
loop_
_entity_poly.entity_id
_entity_poly.type
_entity_poly.pdbx_seq_one_letter_code
_entity_poly.pdbx_strand_id
1 'polypeptide(L)'
;MVDWNRKLKALLHDPPDKALRIHDHESRRDAALRALGLEYDSSLKFADEVAAAMDRLSLPRSCDVLVDFSAPNKPLLKHPLSAKTLHLKDLRDEAATLGRRFLDRRAFNPEVLRRFASLEPKAKYFAVWRRLPELYSLVKLLPADTRVPNHSILDHSDATAAVASARDENDLALFSFKISAAQELISQARRLSDLWAGSHMLSTLTFEGLKVIFERFGPDSVIFPYLRGQPFLDLHLYRQHSFDNPPDPKSLSVSNLPNTFLALIPHSQAAKLCKEVKEAVLEKFEEISRLALSWLQEQNVRLDGETWQKQVRNSLQVTTVFVKLFDLETYKRVRKRLLEAGGEGGRKTLDAWVGAINAEWGRTSAGNFYTVAFELAQSILKHESRLFEQCEEPPSELRKCKMCGVRNAIISKNETKRLSRKYPTLVKEGETLCAVCLTKRIYPEVVKKIFEAGGGGIAPQMKSVVHVAAHNFLKGIRKEKSDRGETKRLMELIELEPEFAYEHEWDDEEKIKFLQRKGLTDRDIRSLREELKRLHEVHGEPSRYYAILMMDGDEMG
;
A
#
# COMPACT_ATOMS: atom_id res chain seq x y z
N MET A 1 22.84 -8.87 10.46
CA MET A 1 22.57 -7.75 9.52
C MET A 1 22.63 -8.34 8.11
N VAL A 2 21.77 -7.90 7.20
CA VAL A 2 21.78 -8.40 5.81
C VAL A 2 22.96 -7.77 5.04
N ASP A 3 23.64 -8.57 4.24
CA ASP A 3 24.62 -8.09 3.28
C ASP A 3 23.88 -7.59 2.02
N TRP A 4 23.85 -6.27 1.82
CA TRP A 4 23.19 -5.64 0.68
C TRP A 4 23.87 -5.94 -0.66
N ASN A 5 25.19 -6.17 -0.67
CA ASN A 5 25.88 -6.60 -1.89
C ASN A 5 25.47 -8.02 -2.26
N ARG A 6 25.35 -8.92 -1.27
CA ARG A 6 24.80 -10.27 -1.48
C ARG A 6 23.39 -10.22 -2.09
N LYS A 7 22.52 -9.34 -1.58
CA LYS A 7 21.18 -9.13 -2.15
C LYS A 7 21.22 -8.57 -3.58
N LEU A 8 22.09 -7.62 -3.84
CA LEU A 8 22.24 -7.03 -5.18
C LEU A 8 22.74 -8.06 -6.19
N LYS A 9 23.67 -8.95 -5.77
CA LYS A 9 24.12 -10.10 -6.58
C LYS A 9 22.98 -11.08 -6.86
N ALA A 10 22.09 -11.31 -5.90
CA ALA A 10 20.92 -12.17 -6.08
C ALA A 10 19.86 -11.53 -6.99
N LEU A 11 19.61 -10.22 -6.86
CA LEU A 11 18.70 -9.47 -7.73
C LEU A 11 19.16 -9.50 -9.20
N LEU A 12 20.47 -9.48 -9.43
CA LEU A 12 21.08 -9.52 -10.76
C LEU A 12 21.77 -10.87 -11.04
N HIS A 13 21.31 -11.97 -10.42
CA HIS A 13 21.87 -13.30 -10.67
C HIS A 13 21.62 -13.75 -12.12
N ASP A 14 20.55 -13.24 -12.72
CA ASP A 14 20.25 -13.29 -14.14
C ASP A 14 20.22 -11.88 -14.72
N PRO A 15 20.61 -11.69 -15.99
CA PRO A 15 20.51 -10.40 -16.63
C PRO A 15 19.03 -10.08 -16.95
N PRO A 16 18.60 -8.80 -16.88
CA PRO A 16 17.21 -8.39 -17.15
C PRO A 16 16.64 -8.80 -18.50
N ASP A 17 17.51 -9.10 -19.47
CA ASP A 17 17.21 -9.51 -20.84
C ASP A 17 17.43 -11.02 -21.09
N LYS A 18 17.53 -11.86 -20.04
CA LYS A 18 17.74 -13.32 -20.13
C LYS A 18 16.87 -14.00 -21.18
N ALA A 19 15.57 -13.71 -21.19
CA ALA A 19 14.62 -14.35 -22.09
C ALA A 19 14.89 -14.07 -23.59
N LEU A 20 15.55 -12.95 -23.91
CA LEU A 20 15.93 -12.63 -25.29
C LEU A 20 17.08 -13.52 -25.77
N ARG A 21 18.00 -13.86 -24.86
CA ARG A 21 19.22 -14.62 -25.21
C ARG A 21 19.62 -15.49 -24.03
N ILE A 22 19.50 -16.81 -24.14
CA ILE A 22 19.81 -17.70 -23.00
C ILE A 22 21.29 -18.15 -23.03
N HIS A 23 21.92 -18.33 -24.18
CA HIS A 23 23.23 -19.00 -24.27
C HIS A 23 24.40 -18.26 -23.58
N ASP A 24 24.36 -16.93 -23.47
CA ASP A 24 25.45 -16.11 -22.91
C ASP A 24 25.03 -15.29 -21.68
N HIS A 25 23.96 -15.71 -20.99
CA HIS A 25 23.39 -14.94 -19.88
C HIS A 25 24.36 -14.73 -18.71
N GLU A 26 25.24 -15.70 -18.45
CA GLU A 26 26.27 -15.60 -17.40
C GLU A 26 27.28 -14.47 -17.68
N SER A 27 27.76 -14.34 -18.92
CA SER A 27 28.68 -13.26 -19.30
C SER A 27 28.04 -11.88 -19.16
N ARG A 28 26.74 -11.76 -19.46
CA ARG A 28 25.97 -10.51 -19.30
C ARG A 28 25.64 -10.19 -17.84
N ARG A 29 25.30 -11.20 -17.05
CA ARG A 29 25.20 -11.11 -15.58
C ARG A 29 26.48 -10.51 -15.02
N ASP A 30 27.63 -11.08 -15.39
CA ASP A 30 28.91 -10.61 -14.88
C ASP A 30 29.23 -9.19 -15.34
N ALA A 31 28.82 -8.79 -16.54
CA ALA A 31 28.94 -7.41 -17.00
C ALA A 31 28.09 -6.43 -16.17
N ALA A 32 26.85 -6.81 -15.82
CA ALA A 32 25.96 -6.03 -14.94
C ALA A 32 26.52 -5.89 -13.53
N LEU A 33 27.06 -6.97 -12.95
CA LEU A 33 27.69 -6.93 -11.64
C LEU A 33 28.99 -6.10 -11.65
N ARG A 34 29.84 -6.26 -12.67
CA ARG A 34 31.06 -5.45 -12.82
C ARG A 34 30.76 -3.96 -12.94
N ALA A 35 29.69 -3.58 -13.63
CA ALA A 35 29.24 -2.19 -13.71
C ALA A 35 28.91 -1.57 -12.33
N LEU A 36 28.62 -2.41 -11.33
CA LEU A 36 28.35 -2.01 -9.94
C LEU A 36 29.54 -2.22 -8.99
N GLY A 37 30.68 -2.70 -9.51
CA GLY A 37 31.86 -3.07 -8.73
C GLY A 37 31.71 -4.39 -7.95
N LEU A 38 30.90 -5.33 -8.46
CA LEU A 38 30.60 -6.60 -7.82
C LEU A 38 31.00 -7.79 -8.71
N GLU A 39 31.20 -8.93 -8.06
CA GLU A 39 31.43 -10.23 -8.71
C GLU A 39 30.37 -11.23 -8.28
N TYR A 40 30.03 -12.14 -9.19
CA TYR A 40 29.03 -13.18 -8.93
C TYR A 40 29.47 -14.09 -7.78
N ASP A 41 28.49 -14.50 -6.97
CA ASP A 41 28.71 -15.38 -5.82
C ASP A 41 27.92 -16.67 -6.03
N SER A 42 28.63 -17.77 -6.30
CA SER A 42 28.03 -19.09 -6.53
C SER A 42 27.30 -19.66 -5.31
N SER A 43 27.57 -19.15 -4.10
CA SER A 43 26.83 -19.54 -2.89
C SER A 43 25.36 -19.11 -2.92
N LEU A 44 24.98 -18.20 -3.84
CA LEU A 44 23.61 -17.74 -4.02
C LEU A 44 22.73 -18.68 -4.85
N LYS A 45 23.30 -19.79 -5.36
CA LYS A 45 22.54 -20.73 -6.20
C LYS A 45 21.31 -21.30 -5.50
N PHE A 46 21.35 -21.52 -4.19
CA PHE A 46 20.18 -21.98 -3.44
C PHE A 46 19.01 -20.99 -3.52
N ALA A 47 19.30 -19.68 -3.62
CA ALA A 47 18.27 -18.65 -3.61
C ALA A 47 17.47 -18.67 -4.92
N ASP A 48 18.15 -18.85 -6.05
CA ASP A 48 17.53 -19.08 -7.36
C ASP A 48 16.73 -20.40 -7.35
N GLU A 49 17.32 -21.50 -6.87
CA GLU A 49 16.63 -22.80 -6.80
C GLU A 49 15.35 -22.76 -5.96
N VAL A 50 15.38 -22.09 -4.80
CA VAL A 50 14.21 -21.92 -3.93
C VAL A 50 13.19 -20.97 -4.55
N ALA A 51 13.60 -19.82 -5.09
CA ALA A 51 12.70 -18.87 -5.73
C ALA A 51 12.00 -19.49 -6.95
N ALA A 52 12.76 -20.20 -7.80
CA ALA A 52 12.22 -20.93 -8.92
C ALA A 52 11.18 -21.98 -8.50
N ALA A 53 11.41 -22.68 -7.38
CA ALA A 53 10.47 -23.64 -6.81
C ALA A 53 9.21 -23.00 -6.19
N MET A 54 9.27 -21.71 -5.81
CA MET A 54 8.11 -20.91 -5.38
C MET A 54 7.29 -20.41 -6.57
N ASP A 55 7.97 -19.94 -7.62
CA ASP A 55 7.32 -19.35 -8.80
C ASP A 55 6.61 -20.38 -9.67
N ARG A 56 7.15 -21.61 -9.73
CA ARG A 56 6.66 -22.67 -10.60
C ARG A 56 6.97 -24.07 -10.07
N LEU A 57 6.21 -25.04 -10.58
CA LEU A 57 6.57 -26.44 -10.46
C LEU A 57 7.85 -26.74 -11.24
N SER A 58 8.70 -27.60 -10.69
CA SER A 58 9.91 -28.08 -11.36
C SER A 58 9.52 -28.86 -12.63
N LEU A 59 9.80 -28.28 -13.80
CA LEU A 59 9.46 -28.88 -15.10
C LEU A 59 10.59 -29.76 -15.64
N PRO A 60 10.28 -30.94 -16.23
CA PRO A 60 11.22 -31.78 -16.95
C PRO A 60 12.08 -30.97 -17.94
N ARG A 61 13.33 -31.38 -18.13
CA ARG A 61 14.21 -30.77 -19.16
C ARG A 61 13.67 -30.94 -20.59
N SER A 62 12.81 -31.93 -20.80
CA SER A 62 12.15 -32.22 -22.07
C SER A 62 10.94 -31.33 -22.38
N CYS A 63 10.53 -30.42 -21.49
CA CYS A 63 9.41 -29.52 -21.75
C CYS A 63 9.72 -28.52 -22.86
N ASP A 64 8.75 -28.32 -23.76
CA ASP A 64 8.85 -27.40 -24.88
C ASP A 64 9.04 -25.95 -24.43
N VAL A 65 9.90 -25.24 -25.16
CA VAL A 65 10.05 -23.79 -25.03
C VAL A 65 8.84 -23.10 -25.67
N LEU A 66 8.02 -22.48 -24.82
CA LEU A 66 6.81 -21.77 -25.22
C LEU A 66 7.11 -20.37 -25.78
N VAL A 67 8.17 -19.73 -25.28
CA VAL A 67 8.59 -18.38 -25.69
C VAL A 67 9.97 -18.41 -26.32
N ASP A 68 10.03 -17.98 -27.58
CA ASP A 68 11.28 -17.81 -28.29
C ASP A 68 11.23 -16.53 -29.11
N PHE A 69 11.98 -15.52 -28.65
CA PHE A 69 12.07 -14.22 -29.32
C PHE A 69 12.94 -14.25 -30.59
N SER A 70 13.66 -15.35 -30.84
CA SER A 70 14.38 -15.57 -32.10
C SER A 70 13.51 -16.23 -33.18
N ALA A 71 12.34 -16.77 -32.81
CA ALA A 71 11.37 -17.38 -33.71
C ALA A 71 10.21 -16.40 -34.04
N PRO A 72 9.82 -16.22 -35.32
CA PRO A 72 8.81 -15.25 -35.75
C PRO A 72 7.42 -15.39 -35.10
N ASN A 73 7.09 -16.56 -34.52
CA ASN A 73 5.73 -16.89 -34.06
C ASN A 73 5.61 -17.15 -32.54
N LYS A 74 6.62 -16.81 -31.71
CA LYS A 74 6.65 -17.23 -30.29
C LYS A 74 6.85 -16.16 -29.18
N PRO A 75 6.65 -14.83 -29.35
CA PRO A 75 6.65 -13.92 -28.20
C PRO A 75 5.25 -13.84 -27.55
N LEU A 76 4.91 -14.87 -26.76
CA LEU A 76 3.64 -14.98 -26.04
C LEU A 76 3.85 -14.94 -24.52
N LEU A 77 2.93 -14.32 -23.80
CA LEU A 77 2.86 -14.36 -22.34
C LEU A 77 1.53 -14.96 -21.92
N LYS A 78 1.47 -15.58 -20.75
CA LYS A 78 0.22 -16.06 -20.15
C LYS A 78 -0.09 -15.22 -18.92
N HIS A 79 -1.28 -14.66 -18.85
CA HIS A 79 -1.71 -13.95 -17.65
C HIS A 79 -1.86 -14.95 -16.48
N PRO A 80 -1.25 -14.72 -15.30
CA PRO A 80 -1.23 -15.70 -14.22
C PRO A 80 -2.62 -16.06 -13.68
N LEU A 81 -3.53 -15.09 -13.58
CA LEU A 81 -4.92 -15.33 -13.11
C LEU A 81 -5.86 -15.85 -14.20
N SER A 82 -6.05 -15.10 -15.30
CA SER A 82 -7.02 -15.47 -16.35
C SER A 82 -6.55 -16.57 -17.30
N ALA A 83 -5.29 -16.99 -17.22
CA ALA A 83 -4.62 -17.87 -18.20
C ALA A 83 -4.66 -17.37 -19.66
N LYS A 84 -5.13 -16.14 -19.90
CA LYS A 84 -5.24 -15.55 -21.24
C LYS A 84 -3.87 -15.34 -21.85
N THR A 85 -3.72 -15.75 -23.11
CA THR A 85 -2.51 -15.51 -23.88
C THR A 85 -2.45 -14.06 -24.37
N LEU A 86 -1.38 -13.37 -24.05
CA LEU A 86 -1.02 -12.06 -24.59
C LEU A 86 0.05 -12.24 -25.67
N HIS A 87 -0.24 -11.80 -26.89
CA HIS A 87 0.73 -11.78 -27.98
C HIS A 87 1.43 -10.42 -28.01
N LEU A 88 2.76 -10.41 -27.90
CA LEU A 88 3.57 -9.19 -27.97
C LEU A 88 3.79 -8.78 -29.43
N LYS A 89 2.73 -8.29 -30.09
CA LYS A 89 2.71 -7.97 -31.53
C LYS A 89 3.83 -7.01 -31.92
N ASP A 90 4.05 -5.94 -31.16
CA ASP A 90 5.08 -4.94 -31.46
C ASP A 90 6.49 -5.55 -31.48
N LEU A 91 6.81 -6.39 -30.49
CA LEU A 91 8.10 -7.08 -30.43
C LEU A 91 8.24 -8.13 -31.54
N ARG A 92 7.15 -8.81 -31.88
CA ARG A 92 7.11 -9.78 -32.98
C ARG A 92 7.41 -9.10 -34.32
N ASP A 93 6.72 -8.01 -34.60
CA ASP A 93 6.81 -7.30 -35.87
C ASP A 93 8.18 -6.61 -36.02
N GLU A 94 8.72 -6.07 -34.91
CA GLU A 94 10.10 -5.57 -34.87
C GLU A 94 11.13 -6.68 -35.07
N ALA A 95 10.97 -7.84 -34.42
CA ALA A 95 11.86 -8.99 -34.59
C ALA A 95 11.85 -9.50 -36.04
N ALA A 96 10.68 -9.54 -36.68
CA ALA A 96 10.54 -9.89 -38.10
C ALA A 96 11.26 -8.87 -39.00
N THR A 97 11.24 -7.59 -38.65
CA THR A 97 11.88 -6.51 -39.43
C THR A 97 13.41 -6.51 -39.27
N LEU A 98 13.91 -6.65 -38.04
CA LEU A 98 15.34 -6.51 -37.72
C LEU A 98 16.13 -7.82 -37.80
N GLY A 99 15.45 -8.97 -37.82
CA GLY A 99 16.09 -10.28 -37.78
C GLY A 99 17.04 -10.41 -36.59
N ARG A 100 18.28 -10.87 -36.84
CA ARG A 100 19.29 -11.06 -35.79
C ARG A 100 19.65 -9.78 -35.01
N ARG A 101 19.51 -8.59 -35.63
CA ARG A 101 19.81 -7.30 -34.98
C ARG A 101 18.81 -6.92 -33.89
N PHE A 102 17.64 -7.57 -33.85
CA PHE A 102 16.63 -7.34 -32.82
C PHE A 102 17.17 -7.59 -31.42
N LEU A 103 17.86 -8.71 -31.23
CA LEU A 103 18.39 -9.13 -29.93
C LEU A 103 19.41 -8.12 -29.40
N ASP A 104 20.32 -7.65 -30.25
CA ASP A 104 21.33 -6.66 -29.86
C ASP A 104 20.72 -5.28 -29.57
N ARG A 105 19.70 -4.87 -30.36
CA ARG A 105 18.99 -3.59 -30.14
C ARG A 105 18.21 -3.57 -28.82
N ARG A 106 17.63 -4.71 -28.43
CA ARG A 106 16.80 -4.84 -27.23
C ARG A 106 17.56 -5.38 -26.02
N ALA A 107 18.86 -5.67 -26.18
CA ALA A 107 19.71 -6.11 -25.08
C ALA A 107 19.78 -5.05 -23.97
N PHE A 108 19.86 -5.51 -22.74
CA PHE A 108 20.08 -4.63 -21.60
C PHE A 108 21.51 -4.08 -21.65
N ASN A 109 21.67 -2.76 -21.51
CA ASN A 109 22.98 -2.13 -21.43
C ASN A 109 23.46 -2.05 -19.96
N PRO A 110 24.46 -2.84 -19.54
CA PRO A 110 24.96 -2.85 -18.15
C PRO A 110 25.52 -1.50 -17.69
N GLU A 111 26.05 -0.69 -18.61
CA GLU A 111 26.73 0.57 -18.30
C GLU A 111 25.82 1.58 -17.59
N VAL A 112 24.49 1.49 -17.79
CA VAL A 112 23.52 2.35 -17.12
C VAL A 112 23.57 2.20 -15.60
N LEU A 113 24.05 1.07 -15.09
CA LEU A 113 24.18 0.77 -13.67
C LEU A 113 25.39 1.46 -13.01
N ARG A 114 26.41 1.89 -13.79
CA ARG A 114 27.61 2.54 -13.25
C ARG A 114 27.31 3.79 -12.43
N ARG A 115 26.21 4.48 -12.74
CA ARG A 115 25.74 5.64 -11.98
C ARG A 115 25.46 5.34 -10.50
N PHE A 116 25.22 4.07 -10.15
CA PHE A 116 24.96 3.64 -8.77
C PHE A 116 26.20 3.01 -8.10
N ALA A 117 27.30 2.82 -8.83
CA ALA A 117 28.46 2.07 -8.34
C ALA A 117 29.10 2.72 -7.10
N SER A 118 29.07 4.05 -7.01
CA SER A 118 29.62 4.83 -5.89
C SER A 118 28.69 4.95 -4.68
N LEU A 119 27.44 4.49 -4.77
CA LEU A 119 26.51 4.54 -3.64
C LEU A 119 26.89 3.51 -2.57
N GLU A 120 26.63 3.85 -1.31
CA GLU A 120 26.72 2.92 -0.17
C GLU A 120 25.87 1.66 -0.44
N PRO A 121 26.29 0.44 0.01
CA PRO A 121 25.68 -0.82 -0.40
C PRO A 121 24.15 -0.89 -0.29
N LYS A 122 23.60 -0.35 0.81
CA LYS A 122 22.14 -0.29 1.01
C LYS A 122 21.48 0.65 0.00
N ALA A 123 21.95 1.89 -0.11
CA ALA A 123 21.42 2.86 -1.05
C ALA A 123 21.53 2.36 -2.51
N LYS A 124 22.65 1.73 -2.85
CA LYS A 124 22.88 1.06 -4.15
C LYS A 124 21.81 0.01 -4.43
N TYR A 125 21.56 -0.89 -3.48
CA TYR A 125 20.53 -1.93 -3.60
C TYR A 125 19.14 -1.33 -3.86
N PHE A 126 18.71 -0.39 -3.02
CA PHE A 126 17.39 0.24 -3.14
C PHE A 126 17.25 1.02 -4.45
N ALA A 127 18.30 1.74 -4.88
CA ALA A 127 18.30 2.49 -6.13
C ALA A 127 18.15 1.55 -7.34
N VAL A 128 18.95 0.48 -7.42
CA VAL A 128 18.86 -0.49 -8.51
C VAL A 128 17.50 -1.20 -8.50
N TRP A 129 17.08 -1.74 -7.35
CA TRP A 129 15.78 -2.43 -7.22
C TRP A 129 14.60 -1.55 -7.63
N ARG A 130 14.59 -0.27 -7.23
CA ARG A 130 13.50 0.66 -7.52
C ARG A 130 13.51 1.14 -8.97
N ARG A 131 14.69 1.39 -9.55
CA ARG A 131 14.86 2.00 -10.89
C ARG A 131 15.01 0.98 -12.01
N LEU A 132 15.23 -0.31 -11.74
CA LEU A 132 15.48 -1.31 -12.79
C LEU A 132 14.46 -1.27 -13.94
N PRO A 133 13.13 -1.16 -13.68
CA PRO A 133 12.16 -1.07 -14.77
C PRO A 133 12.12 0.27 -15.52
N GLU A 134 12.69 1.32 -14.95
CA GLU A 134 12.87 2.62 -15.61
C GLU A 134 14.11 2.61 -16.51
N LEU A 135 15.14 1.86 -16.11
CA LEU A 135 16.37 1.64 -16.88
C LEU A 135 16.16 0.66 -18.02
N TYR A 136 15.28 -0.34 -17.83
CA TYR A 136 14.96 -1.35 -18.82
C TYR A 136 13.49 -1.78 -18.72
N SER A 137 12.63 -1.17 -19.53
CA SER A 137 11.18 -1.38 -19.45
C SER A 137 10.73 -2.80 -19.76
N LEU A 138 11.47 -3.54 -20.58
CA LEU A 138 11.15 -4.92 -20.96
C LEU A 138 11.28 -5.90 -19.79
N VAL A 139 11.99 -5.56 -18.70
CA VAL A 139 12.13 -6.43 -17.51
C VAL A 139 10.80 -6.85 -16.90
N LYS A 140 9.76 -6.00 -17.04
CA LYS A 140 8.39 -6.25 -16.57
C LYS A 140 7.62 -7.25 -17.43
N LEU A 141 8.09 -7.51 -18.64
CA LEU A 141 7.38 -8.31 -19.66
C LEU A 141 8.12 -9.60 -19.98
N LEU A 142 9.45 -9.59 -20.00
CA LEU A 142 10.24 -10.77 -20.33
C LEU A 142 10.02 -11.86 -19.28
N PRO A 143 9.69 -13.10 -19.67
CA PRO A 143 9.43 -14.17 -18.72
C PRO A 143 10.74 -14.61 -18.06
N ALA A 144 10.70 -15.00 -16.77
CA ALA A 144 11.88 -15.57 -16.13
C ALA A 144 12.23 -16.95 -16.69
N ASP A 145 11.21 -17.75 -17.02
CA ASP A 145 11.32 -19.05 -17.66
C ASP A 145 10.52 -19.08 -18.96
N THR A 146 11.21 -19.31 -20.09
CA THR A 146 10.59 -19.35 -21.41
C THR A 146 9.65 -20.54 -21.62
N ARG A 147 9.67 -21.54 -20.73
CA ARG A 147 8.73 -22.67 -20.71
C ARG A 147 7.46 -22.35 -19.92
N VAL A 148 7.51 -21.39 -19.00
CA VAL A 148 6.37 -20.97 -18.15
C VAL A 148 6.28 -19.44 -18.12
N PRO A 149 5.75 -18.82 -19.19
CA PRO A 149 5.78 -17.36 -19.33
C PRO A 149 4.61 -16.67 -18.60
N ASN A 150 4.44 -16.98 -17.32
CA ASN A 150 3.36 -16.45 -16.46
C ASN A 150 3.83 -15.43 -15.40
N HIS A 151 5.14 -15.26 -15.23
CA HIS A 151 5.76 -14.28 -14.35
C HIS A 151 6.97 -13.66 -15.03
N SER A 152 7.27 -12.41 -14.68
CA SER A 152 8.39 -11.68 -15.31
C SER A 152 9.72 -12.03 -14.64
N ILE A 153 10.82 -11.79 -15.36
CA ILE A 153 12.18 -11.89 -14.82
C ILE A 153 12.38 -10.93 -13.65
N LEU A 154 11.66 -9.80 -13.61
CA LEU A 154 11.66 -8.88 -12.48
C LEU A 154 11.13 -9.54 -11.21
N ASP A 155 9.98 -10.23 -11.31
CA ASP A 155 9.34 -10.89 -10.17
C ASP A 155 10.21 -12.03 -9.63
N HIS A 156 10.81 -12.82 -10.52
CA HIS A 156 11.73 -13.88 -10.16
C HIS A 156 13.02 -13.33 -9.49
N SER A 157 13.53 -12.20 -9.99
CA SER A 157 14.68 -11.52 -9.42
C SER A 157 14.38 -10.98 -8.01
N ASP A 158 13.17 -10.46 -7.80
CA ASP A 158 12.70 -10.04 -6.47
C ASP A 158 12.60 -11.23 -5.52
N ALA A 159 12.00 -12.34 -5.95
CA ALA A 159 11.90 -13.57 -5.15
C ALA A 159 13.28 -14.12 -4.78
N THR A 160 14.21 -14.14 -5.73
CA THR A 160 15.60 -14.60 -5.52
C THR A 160 16.33 -13.70 -4.53
N ALA A 161 16.20 -12.38 -4.66
CA ALA A 161 16.76 -11.43 -3.70
C ALA A 161 16.13 -11.58 -2.30
N ALA A 162 14.83 -11.87 -2.22
CA ALA A 162 14.13 -12.06 -0.96
C ALA A 162 14.69 -13.28 -0.21
N VAL A 163 14.80 -14.42 -0.92
CA VAL A 163 15.39 -15.66 -0.38
C VAL A 163 16.84 -15.46 0.04
N ALA A 164 17.64 -14.71 -0.73
CA ALA A 164 19.04 -14.45 -0.42
C ALA A 164 19.28 -13.70 0.91
N SER A 165 18.22 -13.14 1.51
CA SER A 165 18.25 -12.55 2.85
C SER A 165 18.41 -13.58 3.97
N ALA A 166 18.04 -14.85 3.71
CA ALA A 166 18.23 -15.95 4.63
C ALA A 166 19.64 -16.55 4.51
N ARG A 167 20.06 -17.26 5.56
CA ARG A 167 21.36 -17.96 5.57
C ARG A 167 21.40 -19.10 4.56
N ASP A 168 20.33 -19.89 4.55
CA ASP A 168 20.12 -21.05 3.70
C ASP A 168 18.61 -21.33 3.55
N GLU A 169 18.25 -22.38 2.82
CA GLU A 169 16.86 -22.81 2.58
C GLU A 169 16.07 -23.15 3.85
N ASN A 170 16.75 -23.51 4.95
CA ASN A 170 16.13 -23.89 6.22
C ASN A 170 15.89 -22.70 7.14
N ASP A 171 16.38 -21.51 6.80
CA ASP A 171 16.21 -20.29 7.58
C ASP A 171 15.15 -19.36 6.96
N LEU A 172 14.15 -19.89 6.25
CA LEU A 172 13.09 -19.10 5.62
C LEU A 172 11.75 -19.21 6.37
N ALA A 173 11.05 -18.08 6.51
CA ALA A 173 9.71 -18.01 7.07
C ALA A 173 8.83 -16.99 6.35
N LEU A 174 7.55 -17.32 6.21
CA LEU A 174 6.51 -16.36 5.85
C LEU A 174 6.08 -15.60 7.10
N PHE A 175 6.10 -14.29 7.02
CA PHE A 175 5.63 -13.36 8.04
C PHE A 175 4.36 -12.70 7.54
N SER A 176 3.29 -12.79 8.31
CA SER A 176 2.02 -12.16 8.00
C SER A 176 1.62 -11.20 9.09
N PHE A 177 1.14 -10.03 8.69
CA PHE A 177 0.70 -8.95 9.56
C PHE A 177 -0.73 -8.56 9.22
N LYS A 178 -1.53 -8.20 10.22
CA LYS A 178 -2.86 -7.64 10.02
C LYS A 178 -3.24 -6.67 11.13
N ILE A 179 -3.88 -5.56 10.74
CA ILE A 179 -4.64 -4.68 11.64
C ILE A 179 -6.08 -5.17 11.64
N SER A 180 -6.56 -5.71 12.77
CA SER A 180 -7.84 -6.45 12.85
C SER A 180 -9.07 -5.56 12.67
N ALA A 181 -9.08 -4.35 13.26
CA ALA A 181 -10.24 -3.46 13.29
C ALA A 181 -10.21 -2.35 12.20
N ALA A 182 -9.70 -2.70 11.02
CA ALA A 182 -9.49 -1.75 9.93
C ALA A 182 -10.81 -1.17 9.40
N GLN A 183 -11.85 -2.01 9.26
CA GLN A 183 -13.14 -1.58 8.73
C GLN A 183 -13.88 -0.68 9.72
N GLU A 184 -13.80 -0.94 11.02
CA GLU A 184 -14.36 -0.05 12.05
C GLU A 184 -13.68 1.31 12.02
N LEU A 185 -12.35 1.35 11.90
CA LEU A 185 -11.61 2.62 11.83
C LEU A 185 -12.03 3.49 10.64
N ILE A 186 -12.28 2.87 9.48
CA ILE A 186 -12.74 3.56 8.27
C ILE A 186 -14.20 3.99 8.42
N SER A 187 -15.10 3.04 8.70
CA SER A 187 -16.57 3.22 8.67
C SER A 187 -17.11 4.11 9.78
N GLN A 188 -16.42 4.24 10.93
CA GLN A 188 -16.81 5.15 12.01
C GLN A 188 -16.55 6.62 11.62
N ALA A 189 -17.23 7.12 10.60
CA ALA A 189 -17.03 8.42 9.98
C ALA A 189 -18.37 9.17 9.86
N ARG A 190 -18.36 10.47 10.13
CA ARG A 190 -19.54 11.33 9.88
C ARG A 190 -19.37 12.24 8.66
N ARG A 191 -18.14 12.40 8.19
CA ARG A 191 -17.74 13.30 7.10
C ARG A 191 -16.83 12.54 6.14
N LEU A 192 -16.74 13.03 4.90
CA LEU A 192 -15.82 12.46 3.91
C LEU A 192 -14.36 12.56 4.38
N SER A 193 -14.00 13.66 5.07
CA SER A 193 -12.68 13.81 5.69
C SER A 193 -12.38 12.75 6.76
N ASP A 194 -13.40 12.30 7.51
CA ASP A 194 -13.26 11.26 8.54
C ASP A 194 -13.04 9.89 7.90
N LEU A 195 -13.72 9.65 6.78
CA LEU A 195 -13.58 8.42 5.99
C LEU A 195 -12.18 8.33 5.38
N TRP A 196 -11.75 9.41 4.71
CA TRP A 196 -10.40 9.54 4.16
C TRP A 196 -9.35 9.38 5.25
N ALA A 197 -9.50 10.07 6.38
CA ALA A 197 -8.53 10.00 7.48
C ALA A 197 -8.40 8.57 8.03
N GLY A 198 -9.50 7.85 8.21
CA GLY A 198 -9.46 6.45 8.65
C GLY A 198 -8.67 5.55 7.71
N SER A 199 -8.95 5.67 6.41
CA SER A 199 -8.25 4.91 5.37
C SER A 199 -6.76 5.29 5.27
N HIS A 200 -6.44 6.58 5.29
CA HIS A 200 -5.08 7.06 5.12
C HIS A 200 -4.22 6.81 6.36
N MET A 201 -4.79 6.95 7.56
CA MET A 201 -4.14 6.55 8.81
C MET A 201 -3.80 5.06 8.77
N LEU A 202 -4.73 4.20 8.34
CA LEU A 202 -4.50 2.76 8.23
C LEU A 202 -3.33 2.45 7.29
N SER A 203 -3.28 3.05 6.10
CA SER A 203 -2.13 2.88 5.20
C SER A 203 -0.82 3.39 5.80
N THR A 204 -0.85 4.50 6.55
CA THR A 204 0.33 5.05 7.26
C THR A 204 0.83 4.07 8.33
N LEU A 205 -0.10 3.48 9.10
CA LEU A 205 0.22 2.49 10.12
C LEU A 205 0.81 1.22 9.52
N THR A 206 0.19 0.67 8.46
CA THR A 206 0.75 -0.48 7.74
C THR A 206 2.14 -0.17 7.19
N PHE A 207 2.38 1.04 6.67
CA PHE A 207 3.67 1.44 6.15
C PHE A 207 4.79 1.42 7.20
N GLU A 208 4.53 1.87 8.42
CA GLU A 208 5.54 1.79 9.48
C GLU A 208 5.89 0.35 9.85
N GLY A 209 4.90 -0.56 9.82
CA GLY A 209 5.16 -2.00 9.97
C GLY A 209 6.02 -2.56 8.82
N LEU A 210 5.71 -2.19 7.59
CA LEU A 210 6.48 -2.55 6.39
C LEU A 210 7.92 -2.02 6.45
N LYS A 211 8.11 -0.81 6.98
CA LYS A 211 9.42 -0.17 7.13
C LYS A 211 10.38 -0.97 7.98
N VAL A 212 9.90 -1.59 9.07
CA VAL A 212 10.74 -2.50 9.89
C VAL A 212 11.28 -3.66 9.06
N ILE A 213 10.48 -4.20 8.13
CA ILE A 213 10.86 -5.31 7.26
C ILE A 213 11.83 -4.84 6.17
N PHE A 214 11.41 -3.87 5.34
CA PHE A 214 12.20 -3.51 4.16
C PHE A 214 13.50 -2.79 4.52
N GLU A 215 13.57 -2.08 5.65
CA GLU A 215 14.83 -1.46 6.09
C GLU A 215 15.89 -2.48 6.49
N ARG A 216 15.45 -3.69 6.90
CA ARG A 216 16.34 -4.75 7.38
C ARG A 216 16.66 -5.78 6.31
N PHE A 217 15.67 -6.15 5.50
CA PHE A 217 15.80 -7.19 4.49
C PHE A 217 15.73 -6.66 3.08
N GLY A 218 15.11 -5.52 2.83
CA GLY A 218 14.88 -4.99 1.49
C GLY A 218 13.40 -5.06 1.09
N PRO A 219 12.95 -4.19 0.18
CA PRO A 219 11.54 -4.09 -0.20
C PRO A 219 11.05 -5.29 -1.02
N ASP A 220 11.95 -6.03 -1.66
CA ASP A 220 11.68 -7.30 -2.35
C ASP A 220 11.27 -8.44 -1.39
N SER A 221 11.67 -8.37 -0.11
CA SER A 221 11.23 -9.33 0.90
C SER A 221 9.74 -9.19 1.23
N VAL A 222 9.08 -8.11 0.82
CA VAL A 222 7.63 -7.94 0.97
C VAL A 222 6.93 -8.47 -0.27
N ILE A 223 6.26 -9.61 -0.13
CA ILE A 223 5.51 -10.28 -1.20
C ILE A 223 4.23 -9.49 -1.51
N PHE A 224 3.54 -9.03 -0.47
CA PHE A 224 2.30 -8.27 -0.60
C PHE A 224 2.21 -7.21 0.52
N PRO A 225 1.83 -5.96 0.24
CA PRO A 225 1.59 -5.38 -1.08
C PRO A 225 2.90 -5.18 -1.86
N TYR A 226 2.80 -5.10 -3.18
CA TYR A 226 3.95 -4.79 -4.03
C TYR A 226 4.42 -3.35 -3.80
N LEU A 227 5.68 -3.19 -3.34
CA LEU A 227 6.19 -1.90 -2.88
C LEU A 227 6.79 -1.01 -3.99
N ARG A 228 7.14 -1.59 -5.14
CA ARG A 228 7.85 -0.84 -6.19
C ARG A 228 6.92 0.21 -6.80
N GLY A 229 7.31 1.48 -6.68
CA GLY A 229 6.51 2.62 -7.15
C GLY A 229 5.42 3.07 -6.16
N GLN A 230 5.40 2.55 -4.93
CA GLN A 230 4.50 3.06 -3.91
C GLN A 230 4.95 4.44 -3.43
N PRO A 231 4.08 5.47 -3.43
CA PRO A 231 4.44 6.83 -3.02
C PRO A 231 5.07 6.92 -1.63
N PHE A 232 4.60 6.09 -0.69
CA PHE A 232 5.09 6.08 0.69
C PHE A 232 6.54 5.58 0.75
N LEU A 233 6.87 4.54 -0.01
CA LEU A 233 8.25 4.06 -0.13
C LEU A 233 9.12 5.10 -0.83
N ASP A 234 8.67 5.68 -1.94
CA ASP A 234 9.46 6.66 -2.70
C ASP A 234 9.79 7.90 -1.85
N LEU A 235 8.86 8.36 -1.01
CA LEU A 235 9.13 9.43 -0.03
C LEU A 235 10.19 9.02 0.99
N HIS A 236 10.12 7.79 1.49
CA HIS A 236 11.12 7.26 2.43
C HIS A 236 12.50 7.16 1.78
N LEU A 237 12.59 6.66 0.54
CA LEU A 237 13.86 6.59 -0.22
C LEU A 237 14.45 7.96 -0.52
N TYR A 238 13.61 8.94 -0.86
CA TYR A 238 14.02 10.33 -1.03
C TYR A 238 14.74 10.86 0.22
N ARG A 239 14.23 10.54 1.41
CA ARG A 239 14.80 11.01 2.69
C ARG A 239 16.08 10.29 3.10
N GLN A 240 16.13 8.98 2.90
CA GLN A 240 17.14 8.13 3.55
C GLN A 240 18.22 7.62 2.57
N HIS A 241 17.93 7.59 1.27
CA HIS A 241 18.74 6.86 0.29
C HIS A 241 19.03 7.66 -0.99
N SER A 242 19.00 8.99 -0.91
CA SER A 242 19.40 9.92 -2.01
C SER A 242 18.64 9.68 -3.32
N PHE A 243 17.32 9.52 -3.24
CA PHE A 243 16.46 9.52 -4.42
C PHE A 243 16.31 10.96 -4.94
N ASP A 244 16.36 11.17 -6.26
CA ASP A 244 16.51 12.53 -6.83
C ASP A 244 15.32 13.46 -6.55
N ASN A 245 14.09 12.92 -6.51
CA ASN A 245 12.88 13.71 -6.42
C ASN A 245 11.89 13.11 -5.41
N PRO A 246 11.20 13.95 -4.61
CA PRO A 246 10.09 13.49 -3.79
C PRO A 246 8.89 13.12 -4.69
N PRO A 247 8.02 12.20 -4.23
CA PRO A 247 6.78 11.90 -4.95
C PRO A 247 5.82 13.11 -4.94
N ASP A 248 4.89 13.16 -5.90
CA ASP A 248 3.84 14.18 -5.93
C ASP A 248 3.00 14.11 -4.63
N PRO A 249 2.82 15.21 -3.87
CA PRO A 249 1.95 15.25 -2.70
C PRO A 249 0.54 14.71 -2.94
N LYS A 250 -0.01 14.81 -4.16
CA LYS A 250 -1.31 14.22 -4.49
C LYS A 250 -1.27 12.69 -4.51
N SER A 251 -0.17 12.09 -4.95
CA SER A 251 0.00 10.63 -4.90
C SER A 251 0.06 10.12 -3.47
N LEU A 252 0.59 10.92 -2.53
CA LEU A 252 0.57 10.62 -1.10
C LEU A 252 -0.82 10.74 -0.49
N SER A 253 -1.77 11.47 -1.10
CA SER A 253 -3.14 11.59 -0.57
C SER A 253 -3.97 10.31 -0.69
N VAL A 254 -3.53 9.34 -1.49
CA VAL A 254 -4.25 8.10 -1.77
C VAL A 254 -3.75 6.97 -0.87
N SER A 255 -4.68 6.31 -0.19
CA SER A 255 -4.44 5.16 0.68
C SER A 255 -4.17 3.89 -0.13
N ASN A 256 -2.92 3.71 -0.59
CA ASN A 256 -2.54 2.59 -1.47
C ASN A 256 -2.09 1.32 -0.75
N LEU A 257 -1.98 1.36 0.59
CA LEU A 257 -1.51 0.22 1.39
C LEU A 257 -2.67 -0.41 2.16
N PRO A 258 -2.90 -1.73 2.03
CA PRO A 258 -3.94 -2.45 2.75
C PRO A 258 -3.66 -2.53 4.26
N ASN A 259 -4.57 -3.13 5.03
CA ASN A 259 -4.39 -3.39 6.46
C ASN A 259 -3.61 -4.69 6.76
N THR A 260 -3.11 -5.37 5.74
CA THR A 260 -2.43 -6.66 5.85
C THR A 260 -1.21 -6.68 4.95
N PHE A 261 -0.15 -7.37 5.34
CA PHE A 261 0.99 -7.61 4.47
C PHE A 261 1.59 -8.99 4.71
N LEU A 262 2.28 -9.50 3.68
CA LEU A 262 3.01 -10.75 3.66
C LEU A 262 4.46 -10.48 3.27
N ALA A 263 5.40 -11.04 4.02
CA ALA A 263 6.83 -10.95 3.74
C ALA A 263 7.52 -12.31 3.86
N LEU A 264 8.60 -12.49 3.11
CA LEU A 264 9.55 -13.59 3.25
C LEU A 264 10.76 -13.09 4.04
N ILE A 265 11.01 -13.70 5.19
CA ILE A 265 12.04 -13.25 6.13
C ILE A 265 12.90 -14.43 6.63
N PRO A 266 14.06 -14.15 7.21
CA PRO A 266 14.83 -15.16 7.93
C PRO A 266 14.06 -15.67 9.17
N HIS A 267 13.85 -16.98 9.27
CA HIS A 267 13.15 -17.62 10.40
C HIS A 267 13.78 -17.27 11.74
N SER A 268 15.12 -17.25 11.80
CA SER A 268 15.92 -16.87 12.98
C SER A 268 15.59 -15.48 13.55
N GLN A 269 15.01 -14.57 12.76
CA GLN A 269 14.65 -13.22 13.20
C GLN A 269 13.14 -13.02 13.40
N ALA A 270 12.31 -13.99 13.01
CA ALA A 270 10.85 -13.83 12.94
C ALA A 270 10.21 -13.44 14.27
N ALA A 271 10.58 -14.11 15.37
CA ALA A 271 10.03 -13.82 16.70
C ALA A 271 10.36 -12.39 17.18
N LYS A 272 11.56 -11.90 16.85
CA LYS A 272 11.97 -10.52 17.17
C LYS A 272 11.16 -9.51 16.36
N LEU A 273 11.00 -9.78 15.06
CA LEU A 273 10.26 -8.92 14.14
C LEU A 273 8.78 -8.81 14.51
N CYS A 274 8.16 -9.88 15.01
CA CYS A 274 6.77 -9.80 15.51
C CYS A 274 6.60 -8.71 16.57
N LYS A 275 7.56 -8.56 17.48
CA LYS A 275 7.52 -7.54 18.53
C LYS A 275 7.80 -6.16 17.95
N GLU A 276 8.89 -6.01 17.22
CA GLU A 276 9.33 -4.73 16.65
C GLU A 276 8.29 -4.13 15.68
N VAL A 277 7.66 -4.96 14.84
CA VAL A 277 6.58 -4.52 13.94
C VAL A 277 5.36 -4.05 14.72
N LYS A 278 4.95 -4.79 15.76
CA LYS A 278 3.81 -4.38 16.60
C LYS A 278 4.09 -3.05 17.30
N GLU A 279 5.25 -2.94 17.92
CA GLU A 279 5.70 -1.74 18.63
C GLU A 279 5.75 -0.53 17.69
N ALA A 280 6.38 -0.66 16.52
CA ALA A 280 6.48 0.44 15.55
C ALA A 280 5.11 0.96 15.10
N VAL A 281 4.14 0.07 14.87
CA VAL A 281 2.77 0.46 14.47
C VAL A 281 2.02 1.16 15.60
N LEU A 282 2.11 0.62 16.83
CA LEU A 282 1.46 1.22 18.00
C LEU A 282 2.06 2.58 18.35
N GLU A 283 3.39 2.69 18.33
CA GLU A 283 4.12 3.95 18.55
C GLU A 283 3.75 5.00 17.50
N LYS A 284 3.63 4.60 16.22
CA LYS A 284 3.18 5.54 15.19
C LYS A 284 1.76 6.03 15.45
N PHE A 285 0.86 5.14 15.85
CA PHE A 285 -0.50 5.54 16.15
C PHE A 285 -0.56 6.49 17.36
N GLU A 286 0.25 6.24 18.39
CA GLU A 286 0.42 7.14 19.52
C GLU A 286 0.99 8.50 19.10
N GLU A 287 2.01 8.53 18.23
CA GLU A 287 2.59 9.75 17.66
C GLU A 287 1.52 10.59 16.94
N ILE A 288 0.74 9.96 16.05
CA ILE A 288 -0.36 10.63 15.33
C ILE A 288 -1.37 11.21 16.33
N SER A 289 -1.74 10.43 17.36
CA SER A 289 -2.68 10.88 18.39
C SER A 289 -2.14 12.05 19.21
N ARG A 290 -0.83 12.06 19.50
CA ARG A 290 -0.14 13.12 20.25
C ARG A 290 -0.10 14.41 19.46
N LEU A 291 0.14 14.32 18.15
CA LEU A 291 0.07 15.47 17.24
C LEU A 291 -1.35 16.06 17.20
N ALA A 292 -2.38 15.21 17.14
CA ALA A 292 -3.76 15.66 17.18
C ALA A 292 -4.14 16.32 18.53
N LEU A 293 -3.70 15.73 19.64
CA LEU A 293 -3.90 16.31 20.98
C LEU A 293 -3.20 17.66 21.12
N SER A 294 -1.95 17.76 20.67
CA SER A 294 -1.16 19.00 20.69
C SER A 294 -1.84 20.09 19.87
N TRP A 295 -2.35 19.75 18.68
CA TRP A 295 -3.11 20.68 17.85
C TRP A 295 -4.37 21.20 18.57
N LEU A 296 -5.09 20.34 19.29
CA LEU A 296 -6.28 20.74 20.07
C LEU A 296 -5.90 21.65 21.25
N GLN A 297 -4.80 21.35 21.94
CA GLN A 297 -4.28 22.17 23.04
C GLN A 297 -3.84 23.57 22.56
N GLU A 298 -3.23 23.67 21.37
CA GLU A 298 -2.93 24.96 20.71
C GLU A 298 -4.20 25.79 20.45
N GLN A 299 -5.37 25.14 20.31
CA GLN A 299 -6.67 25.81 20.22
C GLN A 299 -7.33 26.09 21.59
N ASN A 300 -6.55 25.98 22.67
CA ASN A 300 -6.96 26.12 24.07
C ASN A 300 -7.96 25.07 24.57
N VAL A 301 -8.15 23.95 23.86
CA VAL A 301 -9.07 22.87 24.27
C VAL A 301 -8.44 22.06 25.40
N ARG A 302 -9.11 22.00 26.55
CA ARG A 302 -8.65 21.21 27.72
C ARG A 302 -9.24 19.81 27.65
N LEU A 303 -8.38 18.81 27.60
CA LEU A 303 -8.75 17.39 27.54
C LEU A 303 -7.94 16.60 28.56
N ASP A 304 -8.53 15.53 29.08
CA ASP A 304 -7.81 14.58 29.95
C ASP A 304 -6.85 13.73 29.11
N GLY A 305 -5.55 13.96 29.31
CA GLY A 305 -4.48 13.23 28.61
C GLY A 305 -4.39 11.75 29.00
N GLU A 306 -4.76 11.39 30.23
CA GLU A 306 -4.68 10.00 30.69
C GLU A 306 -5.77 9.16 30.01
N THR A 307 -7.03 9.64 30.05
CA THR A 307 -8.12 8.99 29.31
C THR A 307 -7.86 8.97 27.80
N TRP A 308 -7.29 10.04 27.24
CA TRP A 308 -6.89 10.07 25.83
C TRP A 308 -5.94 8.92 25.48
N GLN A 309 -4.85 8.78 26.23
CA GLN A 309 -3.85 7.73 25.98
C GLN A 309 -4.44 6.32 26.15
N LYS A 310 -5.25 6.09 27.19
CA LYS A 310 -5.93 4.80 27.41
C LYS A 310 -6.84 4.43 26.23
N GLN A 311 -7.67 5.37 25.77
CA GLN A 311 -8.57 5.13 24.64
C GLN A 311 -7.80 4.87 23.33
N VAL A 312 -6.66 5.54 23.10
CA VAL A 312 -5.83 5.34 21.92
C VAL A 312 -5.15 3.96 21.97
N ARG A 313 -4.45 3.62 23.05
CA ARG A 313 -3.73 2.34 23.19
C ARG A 313 -4.64 1.14 23.01
N ASN A 314 -5.85 1.20 23.57
CA ASN A 314 -6.78 0.08 23.55
C ASN A 314 -7.63 0.02 22.27
N SER A 315 -7.41 0.92 21.30
CA SER A 315 -8.24 0.98 20.09
C SER A 315 -7.69 0.26 18.88
N LEU A 316 -6.39 -0.02 18.86
CA LEU A 316 -5.71 -0.63 17.71
C LEU A 316 -5.16 -2.00 18.11
N GLN A 317 -5.60 -3.03 17.41
CA GLN A 317 -5.04 -4.37 17.55
C GLN A 317 -4.21 -4.73 16.33
N VAL A 318 -2.98 -5.17 16.59
CA VAL A 318 -2.02 -5.60 15.59
C VAL A 318 -1.69 -7.08 15.81
N THR A 319 -2.01 -7.91 14.82
CA THR A 319 -1.70 -9.33 14.82
C THR A 319 -0.55 -9.60 13.86
N THR A 320 0.45 -10.34 14.34
CA THR A 320 1.57 -10.82 13.53
C THR A 320 1.71 -12.31 13.74
N VAL A 321 1.92 -13.04 12.66
CA VAL A 321 2.12 -14.48 12.63
C VAL A 321 3.33 -14.77 11.77
N PHE A 322 4.07 -15.82 12.08
CA PHE A 322 5.06 -16.36 11.15
C PHE A 322 4.97 -17.87 11.07
N VAL A 323 5.26 -18.41 9.89
CA VAL A 323 5.33 -19.85 9.62
C VAL A 323 6.62 -20.13 8.88
N LYS A 324 7.44 -21.02 9.43
CA LYS A 324 8.64 -21.52 8.75
C LYS A 324 8.25 -22.23 7.47
N LEU A 325 8.98 -22.02 6.37
CA LEU A 325 8.82 -22.86 5.19
C LEU A 325 9.15 -24.33 5.53
N PHE A 326 8.37 -25.24 4.95
CA PHE A 326 8.47 -26.65 5.29
C PHE A 326 9.58 -27.33 4.51
N ASP A 327 10.15 -28.35 5.14
CA ASP A 327 10.81 -29.45 4.45
C ASP A 327 9.83 -30.62 4.29
N LEU A 328 10.24 -31.63 3.52
CA LEU A 328 9.42 -32.80 3.25
C LEU A 328 9.00 -33.56 4.53
N GLU A 329 9.86 -33.62 5.54
CA GLU A 329 9.56 -34.30 6.81
C GLU A 329 8.51 -33.54 7.63
N THR A 330 8.67 -32.24 7.74
CA THR A 330 7.77 -31.33 8.44
C THR A 330 6.42 -31.33 7.75
N TYR A 331 6.39 -31.31 6.41
CA TYR A 331 5.16 -31.48 5.66
C TYR A 331 4.46 -32.80 6.01
N LYS A 332 5.17 -33.94 6.00
CA LYS A 332 4.58 -35.25 6.38
C LYS A 332 4.01 -35.24 7.80
N ARG A 333 4.68 -34.61 8.77
CA ARG A 333 4.19 -34.47 10.15
C ARG A 333 2.94 -33.60 10.26
N VAL A 334 2.96 -32.42 9.64
CA VAL A 334 1.84 -31.47 9.64
C VAL A 334 0.64 -32.08 8.92
N ARG A 335 0.87 -32.73 7.78
CA ARG A 335 -0.14 -33.47 7.01
C ARG A 335 -0.88 -34.50 7.86
N LYS A 336 -0.16 -35.34 8.61
CA LYS A 336 -0.79 -36.36 9.48
C LYS A 336 -1.77 -35.73 10.46
N ARG A 337 -1.34 -34.68 11.18
CA ARG A 337 -2.17 -33.96 12.16
C ARG A 337 -3.37 -33.25 11.51
N LEU A 338 -3.19 -32.75 10.30
CA LEU A 338 -4.25 -32.08 9.55
C LEU A 338 -5.28 -33.05 8.95
N LEU A 339 -4.89 -34.28 8.59
CA LEU A 339 -5.80 -35.35 8.15
C LEU A 339 -6.71 -35.80 9.30
N GLU A 340 -6.15 -35.91 10.51
CA GLU A 340 -6.90 -36.18 11.75
C GLU A 340 -7.97 -35.10 12.03
N ALA A 341 -7.79 -33.87 11.50
CA ALA A 341 -8.68 -32.73 11.69
C ALA A 341 -9.72 -32.50 10.55
N GLY A 342 -9.80 -33.37 9.52
CA GLY A 342 -10.94 -33.42 8.58
C GLY A 342 -10.99 -32.39 7.44
N GLY A 343 -9.99 -32.34 6.56
CA GLY A 343 -10.04 -31.51 5.33
C GLY A 343 -9.35 -32.14 4.12
N GLU A 344 -10.05 -32.35 3.01
CA GLU A 344 -9.55 -33.11 1.85
C GLU A 344 -9.33 -32.31 0.54
N GLY A 345 -9.92 -31.12 0.38
CA GLY A 345 -10.08 -30.48 -0.94
C GLY A 345 -8.80 -30.02 -1.66
N GLY A 346 -7.97 -29.17 -1.04
CA GLY A 346 -6.73 -28.65 -1.65
C GLY A 346 -5.51 -29.57 -1.51
N ARG A 347 -5.59 -30.55 -0.61
CA ARG A 347 -4.44 -31.37 -0.17
C ARG A 347 -4.10 -32.50 -1.13
N LYS A 348 -5.10 -33.05 -1.83
CA LYS A 348 -4.90 -34.12 -2.82
C LYS A 348 -4.05 -33.66 -4.00
N THR A 349 -4.26 -32.44 -4.47
CA THR A 349 -3.50 -31.83 -5.57
C THR A 349 -2.04 -31.63 -5.19
N LEU A 350 -1.78 -31.08 -4.01
CA LEU A 350 -0.42 -30.87 -3.52
C LEU A 350 0.32 -32.18 -3.22
N ASP A 351 -0.34 -33.16 -2.61
CA ASP A 351 0.24 -34.49 -2.36
C ASP A 351 0.67 -35.16 -3.68
N ALA A 352 -0.16 -35.05 -4.72
CA ALA A 352 0.18 -35.52 -6.06
C ALA A 352 1.38 -34.77 -6.64
N TRP A 353 1.47 -33.46 -6.42
CA TRP A 353 2.57 -32.62 -6.93
C TRP A 353 3.90 -32.92 -6.23
N VAL A 354 3.91 -32.98 -4.90
CA VAL A 354 5.11 -33.34 -4.13
C VAL A 354 5.55 -34.76 -4.47
N GLY A 355 4.60 -35.70 -4.63
CA GLY A 355 4.86 -37.05 -5.09
C GLY A 355 5.54 -37.10 -6.46
N ALA A 356 5.03 -36.33 -7.43
CA ALA A 356 5.60 -36.23 -8.78
C ALA A 356 7.02 -35.63 -8.78
N ILE A 357 7.23 -34.51 -8.07
CA ILE A 357 8.55 -33.87 -7.97
C ILE A 357 9.58 -34.82 -7.34
N ASN A 358 9.21 -35.49 -6.24
CA ASN A 358 10.11 -36.40 -5.56
C ASN A 358 10.43 -37.64 -6.40
N ALA A 359 9.48 -38.15 -7.19
CA ALA A 359 9.70 -39.29 -8.08
C ALA A 359 10.60 -38.93 -9.28
N GLU A 360 10.47 -37.73 -9.84
CA GLU A 360 11.21 -37.32 -11.04
C GLU A 360 12.60 -36.74 -10.73
N TRP A 361 12.75 -35.98 -9.65
CA TRP A 361 13.98 -35.23 -9.34
C TRP A 361 14.74 -35.75 -8.11
N GLY A 362 14.10 -36.60 -7.29
CA GLY A 362 14.68 -37.15 -6.07
C GLY A 362 15.03 -36.11 -5.00
N ARG A 363 14.60 -34.84 -5.16
CA ARG A 363 14.88 -33.72 -4.26
C ARG A 363 13.71 -32.73 -4.27
N THR A 364 13.35 -32.22 -3.10
CA THR A 364 12.37 -31.14 -2.91
C THR A 364 13.07 -29.94 -2.30
N SER A 365 12.74 -28.73 -2.76
CA SER A 365 13.19 -27.46 -2.18
C SER A 365 12.15 -26.92 -1.19
N ALA A 366 12.58 -26.10 -0.23
CA ALA A 366 11.69 -25.36 0.67
C ALA A 366 10.63 -24.54 -0.11
N GLY A 367 10.99 -24.05 -1.30
CA GLY A 367 10.10 -23.27 -2.17
C GLY A 367 8.86 -24.06 -2.63
N ASN A 368 8.99 -25.37 -2.83
CA ASN A 368 7.87 -26.23 -3.26
C ASN A 368 6.72 -26.28 -2.22
N PHE A 369 6.99 -25.91 -0.97
CA PHE A 369 6.01 -25.93 0.11
C PHE A 369 5.47 -24.53 0.45
N TYR A 370 5.78 -23.51 -0.37
CA TYR A 370 5.32 -22.13 -0.17
C TYR A 370 3.80 -22.03 -0.02
N THR A 371 3.02 -22.66 -0.92
CA THR A 371 1.56 -22.60 -0.88
C THR A 371 0.99 -23.12 0.44
N VAL A 372 1.55 -24.20 0.98
CA VAL A 372 1.11 -24.78 2.27
C VAL A 372 1.45 -23.87 3.43
N ALA A 373 2.67 -23.33 3.43
CA ALA A 373 3.12 -22.42 4.46
C ALA A 373 2.25 -21.15 4.45
N PHE A 374 1.88 -20.66 3.26
CA PHE A 374 0.98 -19.54 3.07
C PHE A 374 -0.43 -19.83 3.62
N GLU A 375 -1.07 -20.93 3.20
CA GLU A 375 -2.39 -21.33 3.70
C GLU A 375 -2.42 -21.46 5.23
N LEU A 376 -1.39 -22.09 5.80
CA LEU A 376 -1.27 -22.23 7.26
C LEU A 376 -1.10 -20.86 7.93
N ALA A 377 -0.24 -19.99 7.40
CA ALA A 377 -0.03 -18.65 7.94
C ALA A 377 -1.32 -17.82 7.89
N GLN A 378 -2.08 -17.88 6.79
CA GLN A 378 -3.37 -17.20 6.67
C GLN A 378 -4.42 -17.74 7.63
N SER A 379 -4.47 -19.07 7.82
CA SER A 379 -5.40 -19.71 8.76
C SER A 379 -5.13 -19.26 10.20
N ILE A 380 -3.85 -19.31 10.63
CA ILE A 380 -3.45 -18.84 11.96
C ILE A 380 -3.73 -17.34 12.10
N LEU A 381 -3.35 -16.52 11.12
CA LEU A 381 -3.62 -15.07 11.15
C LEU A 381 -5.12 -14.76 11.27
N LYS A 382 -5.97 -15.50 10.56
CA LYS A 382 -7.43 -15.37 10.65
C LYS A 382 -7.95 -15.71 12.04
N HIS A 383 -7.42 -16.76 12.67
CA HIS A 383 -7.78 -17.13 14.03
C HIS A 383 -7.32 -16.08 15.05
N GLU A 384 -6.02 -15.75 15.05
CA GLU A 384 -5.41 -14.82 16.00
C GLU A 384 -5.98 -13.40 15.86
N SER A 385 -6.35 -12.97 14.66
CA SER A 385 -6.97 -11.65 14.44
C SER A 385 -8.38 -11.50 15.02
N ARG A 386 -9.04 -12.59 15.44
CA ARG A 386 -10.36 -12.56 16.08
C ARG A 386 -10.32 -12.44 17.60
N LEU A 387 -9.17 -12.72 18.22
CA LEU A 387 -9.00 -12.68 19.66
C LEU A 387 -8.91 -11.21 20.12
N PHE A 388 -10.05 -10.55 20.35
CA PHE A 388 -10.08 -9.15 20.73
C PHE A 388 -10.20 -8.97 22.26
N GLU A 389 -9.30 -8.20 22.84
CA GLU A 389 -9.41 -7.77 24.24
C GLU A 389 -10.34 -6.55 24.34
N GLN A 390 -11.52 -6.73 24.92
CA GLN A 390 -12.42 -5.62 25.21
C GLN A 390 -11.99 -4.91 26.50
N CYS A 391 -11.62 -3.65 26.39
CA CYS A 391 -11.43 -2.79 27.56
C CYS A 391 -12.76 -2.14 27.94
N GLU A 392 -13.20 -2.34 29.18
CA GLU A 392 -14.32 -1.59 29.73
C GLU A 392 -13.88 -0.15 30.07
N GLU A 393 -14.72 0.82 29.72
CA GLU A 393 -14.53 2.22 30.13
C GLU A 393 -15.49 2.52 31.29
N PRO A 394 -15.02 3.21 32.35
CA PRO A 394 -15.88 3.56 33.48
C PRO A 394 -17.04 4.47 33.02
N PRO A 395 -18.14 4.56 33.78
CA PRO A 395 -19.21 5.51 33.50
C PRO A 395 -18.65 6.93 33.36
N SER A 396 -19.08 7.64 32.31
CA SER A 396 -18.69 9.02 32.06
C SER A 396 -19.90 9.92 32.05
N GLU A 397 -19.77 11.11 32.65
CA GLU A 397 -20.77 12.19 32.56
C GLU A 397 -20.95 12.66 31.11
N LEU A 398 -19.87 12.56 30.32
CA LEU A 398 -19.91 12.78 28.88
C LEU A 398 -20.46 11.52 28.21
N ARG A 399 -21.65 11.65 27.59
CA ARG A 399 -22.27 10.60 26.78
C ARG A 399 -21.28 10.00 25.76
N LYS A 400 -21.63 8.85 25.19
CA LYS A 400 -20.85 8.20 24.14
C LYS A 400 -20.51 9.13 22.97
N CYS A 401 -19.41 8.83 22.30
CA CYS A 401 -18.97 9.53 21.11
C CYS A 401 -20.02 9.46 20.00
N LYS A 402 -20.41 10.60 19.43
CA LYS A 402 -21.39 10.70 18.32
C LYS A 402 -20.86 10.21 16.97
N MET A 403 -19.56 9.93 16.84
CA MET A 403 -18.94 9.40 15.62
C MET A 403 -18.87 7.87 15.65
N CYS A 404 -18.30 7.27 16.71
CA CYS A 404 -18.19 5.81 16.79
C CYS A 404 -19.33 5.12 17.55
N GLY A 405 -20.01 5.81 18.47
CA GLY A 405 -21.04 5.21 19.35
C GLY A 405 -20.51 4.28 20.45
N VAL A 406 -19.24 3.90 20.41
CA VAL A 406 -18.65 2.88 21.31
C VAL A 406 -17.99 3.50 22.55
N ARG A 407 -17.03 4.41 22.35
CA ARG A 407 -16.17 4.97 23.41
C ARG A 407 -16.82 6.17 24.10
N ASN A 408 -16.46 6.42 25.35
CA ASN A 408 -16.88 7.63 26.06
C ASN A 408 -16.31 8.87 25.37
N ALA A 409 -17.10 9.94 25.29
CA ALA A 409 -16.58 11.20 24.78
C ALA A 409 -15.65 11.84 25.81
N ILE A 410 -14.64 12.55 25.30
CA ILE A 410 -13.68 13.29 26.12
C ILE A 410 -13.78 14.80 25.91
N ILE A 411 -14.36 15.24 24.79
CA ILE A 411 -14.60 16.66 24.51
C ILE A 411 -16.04 17.05 24.88
N SER A 412 -16.19 18.12 25.65
CA SER A 412 -17.48 18.61 26.13
C SER A 412 -18.22 19.41 25.05
N LYS A 413 -19.53 19.60 25.23
CA LYS A 413 -20.36 20.42 24.32
C LYS A 413 -19.91 21.89 24.27
N ASN A 414 -19.43 22.43 25.38
CA ASN A 414 -18.97 23.81 25.48
C ASN A 414 -17.65 23.99 24.70
N GLU A 415 -16.76 23.02 24.80
CA GLU A 415 -15.51 22.98 24.04
C GLU A 415 -15.78 22.89 22.53
N THR A 416 -16.70 22.02 22.11
CA THR A 416 -17.06 21.92 20.69
C THR A 416 -17.78 23.14 20.16
N LYS A 417 -18.61 23.81 20.98
CA LYS A 417 -19.21 25.12 20.64
C LYS A 417 -18.16 26.20 20.42
N ARG A 418 -17.10 26.23 21.21
CA ARG A 418 -16.00 27.19 21.03
C ARG A 418 -15.18 26.85 19.79
N LEU A 419 -14.86 25.56 19.59
CA LEU A 419 -14.08 25.11 18.45
C LEU A 419 -14.84 25.32 17.12
N SER A 420 -16.16 25.08 17.09
CA SER A 420 -16.98 25.26 15.89
C SER A 420 -17.07 26.72 15.43
N ARG A 421 -16.94 27.69 16.35
CA ARG A 421 -16.88 29.12 15.98
C ARG A 421 -15.63 29.45 15.17
N LYS A 422 -14.50 28.84 15.52
CA LYS A 422 -13.20 29.06 14.83
C LYS A 422 -13.05 28.14 13.61
N TYR A 423 -13.48 26.89 13.74
CA TYR A 423 -13.36 25.83 12.74
C TYR A 423 -14.71 25.12 12.51
N PRO A 424 -15.68 25.79 11.87
CA PRO A 424 -17.03 25.21 11.65
C PRO A 424 -16.98 23.93 10.81
N THR A 425 -16.05 23.90 9.85
CA THR A 425 -15.78 22.78 8.96
C THR A 425 -15.08 21.60 9.63
N LEU A 426 -14.71 21.72 10.91
CA LEU A 426 -14.03 20.68 11.68
C LEU A 426 -14.97 20.00 12.68
N VAL A 427 -15.78 20.74 13.43
CA VAL A 427 -16.66 20.17 14.49
C VAL A 427 -17.99 20.92 14.53
N LYS A 428 -19.11 20.20 14.66
CA LYS A 428 -20.44 20.84 14.84
C LYS A 428 -20.67 21.21 16.32
N GLU A 429 -21.48 22.25 16.57
CA GLU A 429 -21.84 22.65 17.94
C GLU A 429 -22.51 21.48 18.68
N GLY A 430 -22.03 21.17 19.89
CA GLY A 430 -22.57 20.07 20.70
C GLY A 430 -22.24 18.66 20.22
N GLU A 431 -21.33 18.50 19.25
CA GLU A 431 -20.74 17.20 18.90
C GLU A 431 -19.89 16.69 20.10
N THR A 432 -20.02 15.43 20.47
CA THR A 432 -19.22 14.81 21.56
C THR A 432 -18.38 13.69 20.94
N LEU A 433 -17.06 13.72 21.13
CA LEU A 433 -16.11 12.84 20.46
C LEU A 433 -15.13 12.18 21.45
N CYS A 434 -14.74 10.93 21.19
CA CYS A 434 -13.69 10.22 21.92
C CYS A 434 -12.29 10.54 21.34
N ALA A 435 -11.22 10.12 22.01
CA ALA A 435 -9.84 10.37 21.60
C ALA A 435 -9.52 9.85 20.20
N VAL A 436 -9.98 8.64 19.87
CA VAL A 436 -9.74 8.00 18.57
C VAL A 436 -10.43 8.78 17.43
N CYS A 437 -11.70 9.13 17.63
CA CYS A 437 -12.46 9.91 16.66
C CYS A 437 -11.95 11.34 16.51
N LEU A 438 -11.45 11.96 17.59
CA LEU A 438 -10.77 13.26 17.53
C LEU A 438 -9.46 13.15 16.77
N THR A 439 -8.64 12.13 17.06
CA THR A 439 -7.40 11.86 16.30
C THR A 439 -7.70 11.76 14.81
N LYS A 440 -8.75 11.01 14.44
CA LYS A 440 -9.20 10.88 13.05
C LYS A 440 -9.69 12.20 12.45
N ARG A 441 -10.48 12.98 13.19
CA ARG A 441 -11.02 14.27 12.74
C ARG A 441 -9.91 15.32 12.51
N ILE A 442 -8.88 15.32 13.34
CA ILE A 442 -7.75 16.25 13.28
C ILE A 442 -6.65 15.78 12.32
N TYR A 443 -6.61 14.50 11.97
CA TYR A 443 -5.61 13.92 11.07
C TYR A 443 -5.32 14.76 9.79
N PRO A 444 -6.31 15.30 9.05
CA PRO A 444 -6.04 16.13 7.88
C PRO A 444 -5.21 17.39 8.17
N GLU A 445 -5.28 17.93 9.40
CA GLU A 445 -4.56 19.14 9.81
C GLU A 445 -3.11 18.84 10.23
N VAL A 446 -2.84 17.60 10.68
CA VAL A 446 -1.50 17.18 11.15
C VAL A 446 -0.75 16.29 10.17
N VAL A 447 -1.40 15.75 9.13
CA VAL A 447 -0.80 14.83 8.14
C VAL A 447 0.46 15.40 7.48
N LYS A 448 0.51 16.71 7.25
CA LYS A 448 1.69 17.38 6.67
C LYS A 448 2.91 17.28 7.57
N LYS A 449 2.72 17.33 8.90
CA LYS A 449 3.80 17.16 9.88
C LYS A 449 4.32 15.72 9.86
N ILE A 450 3.41 14.74 9.75
CA ILE A 450 3.75 13.31 9.68
C ILE A 450 4.60 13.00 8.43
N PHE A 451 4.19 13.56 7.30
CA PHE A 451 4.85 13.31 6.01
C PHE A 451 5.88 14.36 5.66
N GLU A 452 6.30 15.26 6.58
CA GLU A 452 7.27 16.38 6.42
C GLU A 452 7.42 16.91 4.97
N ALA A 453 6.29 17.03 4.26
CA ALA A 453 6.29 17.32 2.84
C ALA A 453 6.19 18.84 2.70
N GLY A 454 7.22 19.45 2.10
CA GLY A 454 7.24 20.86 1.75
C GLY A 454 6.23 21.15 0.62
N GLY A 455 4.94 21.16 0.93
CA GLY A 455 3.88 21.41 -0.05
C GLY A 455 2.49 21.09 0.51
N GLY A 456 1.49 21.89 0.14
CA GLY A 456 0.09 21.50 0.33
C GLY A 456 -0.27 20.30 -0.56
N GLY A 457 -1.34 19.55 -0.23
CA GLY A 457 -1.94 18.59 -1.17
C GLY A 457 -2.12 17.15 -0.70
N ILE A 458 -1.66 16.76 0.50
CA ILE A 458 -1.92 15.42 1.04
C ILE A 458 -3.35 15.31 1.57
N ALA A 459 -3.81 16.31 2.32
CA ALA A 459 -5.19 16.34 2.81
C ALA A 459 -6.18 16.50 1.63
N PRO A 460 -7.36 15.87 1.71
CA PRO A 460 -8.32 15.89 0.63
C PRO A 460 -8.87 17.30 0.43
N GLN A 461 -8.96 17.73 -0.83
CA GLN A 461 -9.56 19.03 -1.18
C GLN A 461 -11.07 19.04 -0.91
N MET A 462 -11.75 17.91 -1.14
CA MET A 462 -13.18 17.75 -0.87
C MET A 462 -13.38 17.13 0.53
N LYS A 463 -13.85 17.94 1.48
CA LYS A 463 -14.07 17.50 2.86
C LYS A 463 -15.50 16.98 3.14
N SER A 464 -16.44 17.17 2.21
CA SER A 464 -17.85 16.83 2.34
C SER A 464 -18.41 16.09 1.12
N VAL A 465 -19.37 15.19 1.34
CA VAL A 465 -20.13 14.52 0.26
C VAL A 465 -20.95 15.50 -0.56
N VAL A 466 -21.34 16.63 0.05
CA VAL A 466 -22.07 17.71 -0.62
C VAL A 466 -21.19 18.37 -1.69
N HIS A 467 -19.89 18.53 -1.41
CA HIS A 467 -18.93 19.01 -2.40
C HIS A 467 -18.81 18.04 -3.58
N VAL A 468 -18.81 16.72 -3.30
CA VAL A 468 -18.77 15.69 -4.36
C VAL A 468 -20.03 15.74 -5.23
N ALA A 469 -21.21 15.86 -4.62
CA ALA A 469 -22.48 15.97 -5.33
C ALA A 469 -22.56 17.25 -6.21
N ALA A 470 -22.08 18.38 -5.69
CA ALA A 470 -22.03 19.65 -6.40
C ALA A 470 -20.85 19.78 -7.38
N HIS A 471 -20.01 18.75 -7.55
CA HIS A 471 -18.74 18.87 -8.27
C HIS A 471 -18.85 19.42 -9.69
N ASN A 472 -19.81 18.91 -10.48
CA ASN A 472 -19.98 19.32 -11.88
C ASN A 472 -20.39 20.80 -11.99
N PHE A 473 -21.28 21.25 -11.11
CA PHE A 473 -21.70 22.64 -10.99
C PHE A 473 -20.51 23.56 -10.65
N LEU A 474 -19.75 23.22 -9.60
CA LEU A 474 -18.58 24.00 -9.18
C LEU A 474 -17.47 24.02 -10.24
N LYS A 475 -17.31 22.93 -10.99
CA LYS A 475 -16.37 22.85 -12.11
C LYS A 475 -16.80 23.73 -13.29
N GLY A 476 -18.10 23.87 -13.55
CA GLY A 476 -18.65 24.80 -14.55
C GLY A 476 -18.26 26.24 -14.23
N ILE A 477 -18.54 26.69 -13.01
CA ILE A 477 -18.22 28.05 -12.53
C ILE A 477 -16.72 28.36 -12.65
N ARG A 478 -15.85 27.43 -12.23
CA ARG A 478 -14.39 27.62 -12.26
C ARG A 478 -13.82 27.77 -13.68
N LYS A 479 -14.46 27.19 -14.70
CA LYS A 479 -13.97 27.27 -16.10
C LYS A 479 -14.18 28.65 -16.71
N GLU A 480 -15.18 29.40 -16.27
CA GLU A 480 -15.53 30.71 -16.84
C GLU A 480 -14.57 31.83 -16.41
N LYS A 481 -13.55 31.56 -15.58
CA LYS A 481 -12.67 32.58 -14.98
C LYS A 481 -13.47 33.71 -14.32
N SER A 482 -14.60 33.37 -13.69
CA SER A 482 -15.53 34.27 -12.99
C SER A 482 -14.95 34.80 -11.67
N ASP A 483 -13.72 35.30 -11.72
CA ASP A 483 -12.87 35.63 -10.57
C ASP A 483 -13.15 37.06 -10.02
N ARG A 484 -14.35 37.60 -10.28
CA ARG A 484 -14.72 38.98 -9.94
C ARG A 484 -16.08 39.04 -9.22
N GLY A 485 -16.13 39.83 -8.14
CA GLY A 485 -17.38 40.21 -7.47
C GLY A 485 -18.01 39.10 -6.61
N GLU A 486 -19.32 38.96 -6.72
CA GLU A 486 -20.15 38.11 -5.85
C GLU A 486 -19.94 36.61 -6.11
N THR A 487 -19.65 36.21 -7.35
CA THR A 487 -19.34 34.81 -7.70
C THR A 487 -18.18 34.27 -6.89
N LYS A 488 -17.10 35.06 -6.75
CA LYS A 488 -15.92 34.67 -5.96
C LYS A 488 -16.27 34.52 -4.48
N ARG A 489 -17.01 35.49 -3.93
CA ARG A 489 -17.45 35.50 -2.53
C ARG A 489 -18.37 34.32 -2.21
N LEU A 490 -19.25 33.96 -3.16
CA LEU A 490 -20.08 32.77 -3.09
C LEU A 490 -19.25 31.48 -3.15
N MET A 491 -18.27 31.39 -4.06
CA MET A 491 -17.37 30.22 -4.14
C MET A 491 -16.55 30.03 -2.87
N GLU A 492 -16.00 31.10 -2.29
CA GLU A 492 -15.30 31.05 -0.99
C GLU A 492 -16.23 30.57 0.14
N LEU A 493 -17.50 31.00 0.12
CA LEU A 493 -18.50 30.54 1.06
C LEU A 493 -18.83 29.05 0.87
N ILE A 494 -19.01 28.57 -0.36
CA ILE A 494 -19.28 27.15 -0.66
C ILE A 494 -18.06 26.28 -0.32
N GLU A 495 -16.84 26.78 -0.50
CA GLU A 495 -15.63 26.06 -0.08
C GLU A 495 -15.57 25.90 1.45
N LEU A 496 -16.07 26.89 2.20
CA LEU A 496 -16.21 26.80 3.64
C LEU A 496 -17.37 25.86 4.02
N GLU A 497 -18.57 26.09 3.50
CA GLU A 497 -19.76 25.30 3.79
C GLU A 497 -20.46 24.87 2.50
N PRO A 498 -20.16 23.66 1.99
CA PRO A 498 -20.64 23.19 0.68
C PRO A 498 -22.16 23.11 0.53
N GLU A 499 -22.90 23.10 1.64
CA GLU A 499 -24.37 23.11 1.67
C GLU A 499 -24.93 24.39 1.02
N PHE A 500 -24.22 25.53 1.05
CA PHE A 500 -24.67 26.77 0.39
C PHE A 500 -24.70 26.70 -1.15
N ALA A 501 -24.26 25.60 -1.77
CA ALA A 501 -24.48 25.36 -3.19
C ALA A 501 -25.96 25.14 -3.54
N TYR A 502 -26.83 24.85 -2.57
CA TYR A 502 -28.25 24.56 -2.77
C TYR A 502 -29.13 25.68 -2.21
N GLU A 503 -30.17 26.06 -2.96
CA GLU A 503 -31.01 27.21 -2.60
C GLU A 503 -31.73 27.06 -1.26
N HIS A 504 -32.26 25.88 -0.94
CA HIS A 504 -33.04 25.64 0.29
C HIS A 504 -32.24 25.85 1.59
N GLU A 505 -30.91 25.76 1.53
CA GLU A 505 -30.03 26.02 2.69
C GLU A 505 -29.97 27.51 3.05
N TRP A 506 -30.42 28.40 2.16
CA TRP A 506 -30.48 29.85 2.38
C TRP A 506 -31.74 30.29 3.13
N ASP A 507 -32.70 29.39 3.32
CA ASP A 507 -33.92 29.63 4.09
C ASP A 507 -33.84 29.08 5.54
N ASP A 508 -32.76 28.37 5.88
CA ASP A 508 -32.53 27.81 7.22
C ASP A 508 -32.07 28.89 8.22
N GLU A 509 -32.78 29.01 9.34
CA GLU A 509 -32.48 30.02 10.36
C GLU A 509 -31.10 29.85 11.01
N GLU A 510 -30.62 28.62 11.21
CA GLU A 510 -29.29 28.38 11.79
C GLU A 510 -28.19 28.78 10.80
N LYS A 511 -28.40 28.53 9.51
CA LYS A 511 -27.50 28.94 8.42
C LYS A 511 -27.44 30.44 8.26
N ILE A 512 -28.58 31.13 8.32
CA ILE A 512 -28.62 32.60 8.28
C ILE A 512 -27.87 33.17 9.50
N LYS A 513 -28.14 32.66 10.71
CA LYS A 513 -27.40 33.05 11.92
C LYS A 513 -25.90 32.79 11.80
N PHE A 514 -25.50 31.72 11.10
CA PHE A 514 -24.09 31.46 10.79
C PHE A 514 -23.47 32.52 9.87
N LEU A 515 -24.16 32.90 8.79
CA LEU A 515 -23.70 33.97 7.87
C LEU A 515 -23.59 35.33 8.57
N GLN A 516 -24.58 35.68 9.40
CA GLN A 516 -24.57 36.91 10.18
C GLN A 516 -23.40 36.95 11.18
N ARG A 517 -23.08 35.82 11.83
CA ARG A 517 -21.88 35.71 12.70
C ARG A 517 -20.56 35.86 11.94
N LYS A 518 -20.55 35.59 10.63
CA LYS A 518 -19.40 35.83 9.73
C LYS A 518 -19.33 37.28 9.24
N GLY A 519 -20.26 38.14 9.66
CA GLY A 519 -20.28 39.56 9.34
C GLY A 519 -20.99 39.90 8.02
N LEU A 520 -21.79 38.98 7.45
CA LEU A 520 -22.62 39.26 6.29
C LEU A 520 -23.91 39.96 6.73
N THR A 521 -24.27 41.05 6.05
CA THR A 521 -25.55 41.73 6.25
C THR A 521 -26.67 41.01 5.52
N ASP A 522 -27.93 41.26 5.89
CA ASP A 522 -29.08 40.71 5.15
C ASP A 522 -29.09 41.13 3.66
N ARG A 523 -28.46 42.26 3.33
CA ARG A 523 -28.27 42.69 1.93
C ARG A 523 -27.24 41.81 1.21
N ASP A 524 -26.11 41.49 1.84
CA ASP A 524 -25.11 40.57 1.28
C ASP A 524 -25.70 39.17 1.06
N ILE A 525 -26.48 38.68 2.03
CA ILE A 525 -27.11 37.35 1.94
C ILE A 525 -28.08 37.30 0.75
N ARG A 526 -28.89 38.34 0.56
CA ARG A 526 -29.80 38.43 -0.59
C ARG A 526 -29.06 38.44 -1.92
N SER A 527 -28.00 39.24 -2.05
CA SER A 527 -27.29 39.33 -3.35
C SER A 527 -26.54 38.03 -3.67
N LEU A 528 -25.90 37.38 -2.68
CA LEU A 528 -25.28 36.07 -2.89
C LEU A 528 -26.29 34.98 -3.28
N ARG A 529 -27.52 35.05 -2.74
CA ARG A 529 -28.61 34.13 -3.14
C ARG A 529 -29.07 34.39 -4.57
N GLU A 530 -29.22 35.65 -4.97
CA GLU A 530 -29.55 36.02 -6.36
C GLU A 530 -28.46 35.57 -7.33
N GLU A 531 -27.20 35.74 -6.96
CA GLU A 531 -26.05 35.26 -7.72
C GLU A 531 -26.05 33.73 -7.84
N LEU A 532 -26.39 32.99 -6.77
CA LEU A 532 -26.53 31.53 -6.84
C LEU A 532 -27.61 31.11 -7.86
N LYS A 533 -28.77 31.79 -7.86
CA LYS A 533 -29.85 31.52 -8.82
C LYS A 533 -29.40 31.73 -10.26
N ARG A 534 -28.71 32.85 -10.52
CA ARG A 534 -28.11 33.13 -11.83
C ARG A 534 -27.16 32.02 -12.27
N LEU A 535 -26.33 31.51 -11.35
CA LEU A 535 -25.41 30.41 -11.67
C LEU A 535 -26.14 29.09 -11.91
N HIS A 536 -27.24 28.81 -11.20
CA HIS A 536 -28.09 27.64 -11.47
C HIS A 536 -28.75 27.72 -12.85
N GLU A 537 -29.18 28.91 -13.29
CA GLU A 537 -29.73 29.11 -14.64
C GLU A 537 -28.68 28.86 -15.74
N VAL A 538 -27.42 29.24 -15.49
CA VAL A 538 -26.32 29.10 -16.47
C VAL A 538 -25.73 27.69 -16.50
N HIS A 539 -25.46 27.11 -15.32
CA HIS A 539 -24.72 25.84 -15.18
C HIS A 539 -25.60 24.64 -14.85
N GLY A 540 -26.90 24.86 -14.62
CA GLY A 540 -27.83 23.87 -14.08
C GLY A 540 -27.73 23.75 -12.56
N GLU A 541 -28.79 23.23 -11.93
CA GLU A 541 -28.79 22.96 -10.50
C GLU A 541 -27.75 21.87 -10.14
N PRO A 542 -27.05 22.00 -8.99
CA PRO A 542 -26.15 20.96 -8.52
C PRO A 542 -26.93 19.69 -8.17
N SER A 543 -26.36 18.52 -8.53
CA SER A 543 -26.90 17.22 -8.13
C SER A 543 -26.97 17.13 -6.61
N ARG A 544 -28.06 16.55 -6.07
CA ARG A 544 -28.19 16.21 -4.64
C ARG A 544 -27.66 14.81 -4.31
N TYR A 545 -27.25 14.06 -5.33
CA TYR A 545 -26.83 12.68 -5.23
C TYR A 545 -25.33 12.54 -5.50
N TYR A 546 -24.71 11.62 -4.77
CA TYR A 546 -23.35 11.15 -4.98
C TYR A 546 -23.35 9.62 -5.01
N ALA A 547 -22.33 9.02 -5.60
CA ALA A 547 -22.14 7.58 -5.60
C ALA A 547 -20.94 7.20 -4.72
N ILE A 548 -21.07 6.10 -3.98
CA ILE A 548 -19.94 5.41 -3.35
C ILE A 548 -19.65 4.20 -4.23
N LEU A 549 -18.46 4.18 -4.83
CA LEU A 549 -17.98 3.04 -5.59
C LEU A 549 -17.09 2.18 -4.68
N MET A 550 -17.53 0.95 -4.42
CA MET A 550 -16.73 -0.08 -3.76
C MET A 550 -16.44 -1.17 -4.79
N MET A 551 -15.16 -1.42 -5.05
CA MET A 551 -14.70 -2.47 -5.95
C MET A 551 -13.85 -3.43 -5.14
N ASP A 552 -14.12 -4.72 -5.27
CA ASP A 552 -13.33 -5.79 -4.69
C ASP A 552 -13.10 -6.88 -5.75
N GLY A 553 -11.97 -7.56 -5.68
CA GLY A 553 -11.65 -8.62 -6.63
C GLY A 553 -12.28 -9.94 -6.20
N ASP A 554 -13.16 -10.51 -7.02
CA ASP A 554 -13.73 -11.83 -6.76
C ASP A 554 -12.64 -12.91 -6.83
N GLU A 555 -12.63 -13.83 -5.86
CA GLU A 555 -11.76 -15.02 -5.85
C GLU A 555 -10.25 -14.71 -5.97
N MET A 556 -9.78 -13.61 -5.37
CA MET A 556 -8.35 -13.26 -5.36
C MET A 556 -7.48 -14.13 -4.42
N GLY A 557 -8.09 -14.99 -3.60
CA GLY A 557 -7.44 -15.72 -2.50
C GLY A 557 -6.96 -17.12 -2.84
#